data_AF-A0A0H5QAY7-F1
#
_entry.id   AF-A0A0H5QAY7-F1
#
_cell.length_a   1.000
_cell.length_b   1.000
_cell.length_c   1.000
_cell.angle_alpha   90.00
_cell.angle_beta   90.00
_cell.angle_gamma   90.00
#
_symmetry.space_group_name_H-M   'P 1'
#
loop_
_entity.id
_entity.type
_entity.pdbx_description
1 polymer ?
#
loop_
_entity_poly.entity_id
_entity_poly.type
_entity_poly.pdbx_seq_one_letter_code
_entity_poly.pdbx_strand_id
1 'polypeptide(L)' 'MYSIEKKNLRILWGEVEKIYADFDYPEEIESFVRYMPPKDGYIPSAHTYEENIARLYSHWEHYLNNGGGQG' A
#
# COMPACT_ATOMS: atom_id res chain seq x y z
N MET A 1 12.31 18.52 11.41
CA MET A 1 11.08 18.90 10.69
C MET A 1 10.60 17.72 9.88
N TYR A 2 9.30 17.43 9.90
CA TYR A 2 8.70 16.40 9.05
C TYR A 2 8.60 16.94 7.62
N SER A 3 9.19 16.27 6.62
CA SER A 3 9.13 16.74 5.22
C SER A 3 7.69 16.70 4.68
N ILE A 4 7.34 17.68 3.85
CA ILE A 4 6.04 17.77 3.17
C ILE A 4 5.74 16.48 2.39
N GLU A 5 6.77 15.90 1.77
CA GLU A 5 6.67 14.64 1.05
C GLU A 5 6.18 13.51 1.95
N LYS A 6 6.84 13.28 3.10
CA LYS A 6 6.41 12.25 4.06
C LYS A 6 4.97 12.48 4.55
N LYS A 7 4.53 13.73 4.68
CA LYS A 7 3.14 14.06 5.06
C LYS A 7 2.16 13.67 3.96
N ASN A 8 2.48 13.95 2.70
CA ASN A 8 1.66 13.58 1.55
C ASN A 8 1.56 12.06 1.40
N LEU A 9 2.66 11.33 1.57
CA LEU A 9 2.63 9.86 1.54
C LEU A 9 1.70 9.31 2.64
N ARG A 10 1.75 9.85 3.86
CA ARG A 10 0.85 9.41 4.94
C ARG A 10 -0.63 9.65 4.65
N ILE A 11 -0.96 10.77 4.00
CA ILE A 11 -2.33 11.09 3.58
C ILE A 11 -2.77 10.11 2.49
N LEU A 12 -1.96 9.94 1.45
CA LEU A 12 -2.26 9.02 0.34
C LEU A 12 -2.57 7.60 0.83
N TRP A 13 -1.71 7.07 1.70
CA TRP A 13 -1.92 5.73 2.26
C TRP A 13 -3.16 5.63 3.14
N GLY A 14 -3.53 6.70 3.84
CA GLY A 14 -4.78 6.74 4.59
C GLY A 14 -6.02 6.70 3.68
N GLU A 15 -5.95 7.30 2.49
CA GLU A 15 -7.03 7.21 1.51
C GLU A 15 -7.14 5.80 0.90
N VAL A 16 -6.01 5.13 0.63
CA VAL A 16 -6.01 3.72 0.18
C VAL A 16 -6.71 2.82 1.21
N GLU A 17 -6.44 3.00 2.49
CA GLU A 17 -7.08 2.24 3.57
C GLU A 17 -8.59 2.49 3.67
N LYS A 18 -9.02 3.74 3.43
CA LYS A 18 -10.45 4.07 3.35
C LYS A 18 -11.11 3.43 2.16
N ILE A 19 -10.53 3.54 0.96
CA ILE A 19 -11.05 2.88 -0.25
C ILE A 19 -11.16 1.37 -0.02
N TYR A 20 -10.16 0.76 0.61
CA TYR A 20 -10.20 -0.67 0.92
C TYR A 20 -11.38 -1.04 1.83
N ALA A 21 -11.66 -0.25 2.87
CA ALA A 21 -12.80 -0.50 3.75
C ALA A 21 -14.16 -0.13 3.11
N ASP A 22 -14.22 0.98 2.38
CA ASP A 22 -15.45 1.50 1.76
C ASP A 22 -15.96 0.62 0.61
N PHE A 23 -15.08 -0.20 0.02
CA PHE A 23 -15.41 -1.12 -1.08
C PHE A 23 -15.44 -2.61 -0.62
N ASP A 24 -15.66 -2.86 0.67
CA ASP A 24 -15.79 -4.21 1.27
C ASP A 24 -14.54 -5.12 1.13
N TYR A 25 -13.36 -4.53 1.29
CA TYR A 25 -12.07 -5.23 1.36
C TYR A 25 -11.68 -6.05 0.11
N PRO A 26 -11.63 -5.42 -1.09
CA PRO A 26 -11.31 -6.12 -2.34
C PRO A 26 -9.88 -6.70 -2.36
N GLU A 27 -9.75 -7.99 -2.67
CA GLU A 27 -8.46 -8.72 -2.67
C GLU A 27 -7.45 -8.08 -3.63
N GLU A 28 -7.91 -7.44 -4.71
CA GLU A 28 -7.09 -6.87 -5.77
C GLU A 28 -6.15 -5.77 -5.28
N ILE A 29 -6.53 -5.04 -4.23
CA ILE A 29 -5.74 -3.92 -3.68
C ILE A 29 -5.07 -4.24 -2.34
N GLU A 30 -5.42 -5.38 -1.73
CA GLU A 30 -4.94 -5.83 -0.41
C GLU A 30 -3.41 -5.82 -0.33
N SER A 31 -2.73 -6.14 -1.44
CA SER A 31 -1.27 -6.22 -1.53
C SER A 31 -0.53 -4.90 -1.22
N PHE A 32 -1.22 -3.76 -1.27
CA PHE A 32 -0.68 -2.43 -0.95
C PHE A 32 -1.45 -1.71 0.19
N VAL A 33 -2.18 -2.45 1.03
CA VAL A 33 -2.81 -1.95 2.26
C VAL A 33 -1.85 -2.13 3.44
N ARG A 34 -1.53 -1.05 4.17
CA ARG A 34 -0.45 -1.05 5.19
C ARG A 34 -0.65 -2.03 6.34
N TYR A 35 -1.89 -2.24 6.77
CA TYR A 35 -2.19 -3.10 7.92
C TYR A 35 -2.42 -4.56 7.52
N MET A 36 -2.43 -4.88 6.23
CA MET A 36 -2.61 -6.25 5.77
C MET A 36 -1.29 -7.03 5.79
N PRO A 37 -1.29 -8.27 6.30
CA PRO A 37 -0.10 -9.09 6.29
C PRO A 37 0.28 -9.45 4.85
N PRO A 38 1.58 -9.43 4.50
CA PRO A 38 2.05 -9.90 3.21
C PRO A 38 1.73 -11.38 2.97
N LYS A 39 1.28 -11.72 1.76
CA LYS A 39 0.99 -13.11 1.33
C LYS A 39 2.15 -13.80 0.61
N ASP A 40 3.23 -13.08 0.32
CA ASP A 40 4.41 -13.50 -0.44
C ASP A 40 5.59 -13.97 0.45
N GLY A 41 5.35 -14.15 1.75
CA GLY A 41 6.40 -14.51 2.71
C GLY A 41 7.31 -13.36 3.14
N TYR A 42 7.03 -12.13 2.71
CA TYR A 42 7.71 -10.93 3.20
C TYR A 42 7.47 -10.75 4.71
N ILE A 43 8.51 -10.43 5.48
CA ILE A 43 8.47 -10.28 6.94
C ILE A 43 8.66 -8.79 7.29
N PRO A 44 7.59 -8.00 7.51
CA PRO A 44 7.71 -6.54 7.67
C PRO A 44 8.61 -6.10 8.83
N SER A 45 8.67 -6.90 9.90
CA SER A 45 9.50 -6.62 11.07
C SER A 45 11.00 -6.78 10.83
N ALA A 46 11.41 -7.41 9.72
CA ALA A 46 12.81 -7.52 9.31
C ALA A 46 13.29 -6.30 8.49
N HIS A 47 12.40 -5.33 8.23
CA HIS A 47 12.67 -4.18 7.38
C HIS A 47 12.38 -2.85 8.07
N THR A 48 13.02 -1.79 7.59
CA THR A 48 12.78 -0.42 8.03
C THR A 48 11.39 0.07 7.60
N TYR A 49 10.92 1.14 8.23
CA TYR A 49 9.68 1.80 7.83
C TYR A 49 9.73 2.26 6.36
N GLU A 50 10.85 2.85 5.94
CA GLU A 50 11.05 3.33 4.57
C GLU A 50 10.99 2.18 3.54
N GLU A 51 11.63 1.04 3.81
CA GLU A 51 11.57 -0.14 2.93
C GLU A 51 10.16 -0.72 2.83
N ASN A 52 9.44 -0.80 3.96
CA ASN A 52 8.06 -1.23 3.99
C ASN A 52 7.16 -0.32 3.13
N ILE A 53 7.34 1.01 3.24
CA ILE A 53 6.59 1.98 2.44
C ILE A 53 6.95 1.88 0.95
N ALA A 54 8.23 1.72 0.60
CA ALA A 54 8.67 1.57 -0.79
C ALA A 54 8.07 0.32 -1.46
N ARG A 55 7.97 -0.80 -0.72
CA ARG A 55 7.30 -2.02 -1.20
C ARG A 55 5.83 -1.76 -1.55
N LEU A 56 5.09 -1.10 -0.67
CA LEU A 56 3.68 -0.78 -0.92
C LEU A 56 3.52 0.13 -2.14
N TYR A 57 4.42 1.11 -2.32
CA TYR A 57 4.45 1.96 -3.51
C TYR A 57 4.63 1.14 -4.78
N SER A 58 5.56 0.19 -4.78
CA SER A 58 5.81 -0.66 -5.95
C SER A 58 4.59 -1.52 -6.33
N HIS A 59 3.88 -2.07 -5.34
CA HIS A 59 2.65 -2.83 -5.58
C HIS A 59 1.52 -1.96 -6.13
N TRP A 60 1.34 -0.76 -5.57
CA TRP A 60 0.36 0.20 -6.07
C TRP A 60 0.67 0.67 -7.50
N GLU A 61 1.93 1.01 -7.79
CA GLU A 61 2.39 1.37 -9.13
C GLU A 61 2.16 0.24 -10.13
N HIS A 62 2.49 -1.00 -9.75
CA HIS A 62 2.24 -2.19 -10.57
C HIS A 62 0.74 -2.38 -10.86
N TYR A 63 -0.13 -2.20 -9.86
CA TYR A 63 -1.58 -2.26 -10.03
C TYR A 63 -2.10 -1.23 -11.05
N LEU A 64 -1.65 0.02 -10.92
CA LEU A 64 -2.04 1.10 -11.84
C LEU A 64 -1.54 0.87 -13.27
N ASN A 65 -0.29 0.43 -13.42
CA ASN A 65 0.31 0.18 -14.74
C ASN A 65 -0.32 -1.01 -15.48
N ASN A 66 -0.92 -1.95 -14.76
CA ASN A 66 -1.59 -3.12 -15.33
C ASN A 66 -3.11 -2.94 -15.47
N GLY A 67 -3.62 -1.70 -15.36
CA GLY A 67 -5.02 -1.39 -15.64
C GLY A 67 -6.00 -1.75 -14.53
N GLY A 68 -5.53 -1.94 -13.29
CA GLY A 68 -6.33 -2.04 -12.08
C GLY A 68 -7.57 -2.94 -12.19
N GLY A 69 -7.35 -4.25 -12.30
CA GLY A 69 -8.42 -5.26 -12.20
C GLY A 69 -9.17 -5.55 -13.51
N GLN A 70 -8.48 -5.80 -14.62
CA GLN A 70 -9.09 -6.58 -15.70
C GLN A 70 -8.95 -8.08 -15.38
N GLY A 71 -9.97 -8.60 -14.71
CA GLY A 71 -10.25 -10.01 -14.45
C GLY A 71 -11.73 -10.18 -14.19
#